data_AF-A0A5X6ZFW8-F1
#
_entry.id   AF-A0A5X6ZFW8-F1
#
_cell.length_a   1.000
_cell.length_b   1.000
_cell.length_c   1.000
_cell.angle_alpha   90.00
_cell.angle_beta   90.00
_cell.angle_gamma   90.00
#
_symmetry.space_group_name_H-M   'P 1'
#
loop_
_entity.id
_entity.type
_entity.pdbx_description
1 polymer ?
#
loop_
_entity_poly.entity_id
_entity_poly.type
_entity_poly.pdbx_seq_one_letter_code
_entity_poly.pdbx_strand_id
1 'polypeptide(L)'
;MSCGYQGYEFGANYPDSLCCDGYLWDADSGDEMGMDNGGDIPCPLCNRKNWLAYYRDEIIECGMEQSERKRGPLTVKCGGFPAPVRGDANAMRTIRRWLRRGWYHGRKYDAKEIRKEESAQ
;
A
#
# COMPACT_ATOMS: atom_id res chain seq x y z
N MET A 1 5.43 0.70 -23.61
CA MET A 1 6.73 1.30 -23.20
C MET A 1 6.98 1.01 -21.73
N SER A 2 8.12 0.37 -21.40
CA SER A 2 8.53 0.08 -20.02
C SER A 2 9.37 1.23 -19.44
N CYS A 3 9.23 1.51 -18.14
CA CYS A 3 10.05 2.50 -17.43
C CYS A 3 11.26 1.91 -16.70
N GLY A 4 11.50 0.60 -16.81
CA GLY A 4 12.62 -0.08 -16.16
C GLY A 4 12.47 -0.34 -14.66
N TYR A 5 11.27 -0.14 -14.10
CA TYR A 5 10.99 -0.52 -12.71
C TYR A 5 11.05 -2.04 -12.52
N GLN A 6 11.71 -2.47 -11.45
CA GLN A 6 11.72 -3.83 -10.91
C GLN A 6 11.38 -3.82 -9.41
N GLY A 7 10.51 -4.72 -8.97
CA GLY A 7 9.98 -4.77 -7.60
C GLY A 7 9.55 -6.18 -7.17
N TYR A 8 8.87 -6.27 -6.02
CA TYR A 8 8.52 -7.52 -5.31
C TYR A 8 7.01 -7.64 -5.04
N GLU A 9 6.20 -6.96 -5.84
CA GLU A 9 4.75 -6.87 -5.67
C GLU A 9 4.01 -8.21 -5.83
N PHE A 10 4.62 -9.23 -6.44
CA PHE A 10 4.01 -10.55 -6.65
C PHE A 10 4.51 -11.64 -5.67
N GLY A 11 5.28 -11.27 -4.65
CA GLY A 11 5.56 -12.12 -3.50
C GLY A 11 6.74 -13.08 -3.66
N ALA A 12 7.48 -13.05 -4.78
CA ALA A 12 8.75 -13.75 -4.87
C ALA A 12 9.81 -13.17 -3.92
N ASN A 13 10.83 -13.98 -3.63
CA ASN A 13 12.01 -13.56 -2.86
C ASN A 13 13.04 -12.79 -3.73
N TYR A 14 12.75 -12.58 -5.00
CA TYR A 14 13.55 -11.83 -5.97
C TYR A 14 12.66 -10.81 -6.70
N PRO A 15 13.24 -9.80 -7.38
CA PRO A 15 12.43 -8.80 -8.08
C PRO A 15 11.71 -9.41 -9.28
N ASP A 16 10.45 -9.80 -9.10
CA ASP A 16 9.57 -10.45 -10.07
C ASP A 16 8.58 -9.47 -10.72
N SER A 17 8.55 -8.21 -10.29
CA SER A 17 7.56 -7.25 -10.76
C SER A 17 8.15 -6.35 -11.83
N LEU A 18 7.65 -6.40 -13.06
CA LEU A 18 8.12 -5.61 -14.20
C LEU A 18 7.09 -4.57 -14.65
N CYS A 19 7.54 -3.39 -15.05
CA CYS A 19 6.65 -2.40 -15.63
C CYS A 19 6.39 -2.64 -17.13
N CYS A 20 5.12 -2.72 -17.53
CA CYS A 20 4.66 -2.61 -18.91
C CYS A 20 3.50 -1.60 -19.00
N ASP A 21 3.64 -0.59 -19.86
CA ASP A 21 2.63 0.46 -20.12
C ASP A 21 2.06 1.14 -18.86
N GLY A 22 2.92 1.34 -17.85
CA GLY A 22 2.55 2.01 -16.61
C GLY A 22 1.88 1.12 -15.57
N TYR A 23 1.85 -0.19 -15.77
CA TYR A 23 1.33 -1.19 -14.84
C TYR A 23 2.37 -2.29 -14.58
N LEU A 24 2.25 -2.94 -13.43
CA LEU A 24 3.15 -4.03 -13.02
C LEU A 24 2.61 -5.36 -13.50
N TRP A 25 3.52 -6.19 -13.99
CA TRP A 25 3.27 -7.55 -14.43
C TRP A 25 4.26 -8.48 -13.74
N ASP A 26 3.80 -9.68 -13.43
CA ASP A 26 4.61 -10.73 -12.85
C ASP A 26 5.51 -11.31 -13.95
N ALA A 27 6.82 -11.19 -13.76
CA ALA A 27 7.86 -11.58 -14.71
C ALA A 27 7.89 -13.08 -14.98
N ASP A 28 7.42 -13.87 -14.00
CA ASP A 28 7.38 -15.33 -14.10
C ASP A 28 6.00 -15.83 -14.51
N SER A 29 5.07 -14.91 -14.79
CA SER A 29 3.75 -15.26 -15.27
C SER A 29 3.74 -15.49 -16.77
N GLY A 30 2.83 -16.37 -17.18
CA GLY A 30 2.59 -16.69 -18.58
C GLY A 30 3.54 -17.72 -19.21
N ASP A 31 3.33 -17.93 -20.51
CA ASP A 31 4.05 -18.88 -21.36
C ASP A 31 4.63 -18.18 -22.60
N GLU A 32 4.87 -18.93 -23.69
CA GLU A 32 5.39 -18.39 -24.97
C GLU A 32 4.58 -17.20 -25.53
N MET A 33 3.33 -17.00 -25.10
CA MET A 33 2.43 -15.95 -25.58
C MET A 33 2.49 -14.65 -24.77
N GLY A 34 3.27 -14.60 -23.67
CA GLY A 34 3.47 -13.41 -22.84
C GLY A 34 2.93 -13.56 -21.41
N MET A 35 3.05 -12.48 -20.61
CA MET A 35 2.66 -12.43 -19.19
C MET A 35 1.13 -12.49 -19.01
N ASP A 36 0.64 -13.36 -18.11
CA ASP A 36 -0.79 -13.57 -17.85
C ASP A 36 -1.26 -13.12 -16.45
N ASN A 37 -0.32 -12.71 -15.57
CA ASN A 37 -0.61 -12.20 -14.23
C ASN A 37 -0.10 -10.76 -14.06
N GLY A 38 -0.98 -9.89 -13.55
CA GLY A 38 -0.74 -8.46 -13.34
C GLY A 38 -1.57 -7.57 -14.27
N GLY A 39 -1.06 -6.35 -14.53
CA GLY A 39 -1.72 -5.34 -15.34
C GLY A 39 -2.71 -4.44 -14.59
N ASP A 40 -2.97 -4.70 -13.31
CA ASP A 40 -3.89 -3.93 -12.46
C ASP A 40 -3.15 -3.00 -11.49
N ILE A 41 -1.99 -3.42 -10.97
CA ILE A 41 -1.16 -2.62 -10.06
C ILE A 41 -0.43 -1.53 -10.87
N PRO A 42 -0.71 -0.23 -10.65
CA PRO A 42 -0.02 0.83 -11.40
C PRO A 42 1.46 0.85 -11.06
N CYS A 43 2.35 1.25 -11.97
CA CYS A 43 3.78 1.32 -11.67
C CYS A 43 4.10 2.44 -10.66
N PRO A 44 4.83 2.16 -9.55
CA PRO A 44 5.19 3.17 -8.54
C PRO A 44 6.20 4.22 -9.04
N LEU A 45 6.90 3.93 -10.15
CA LEU A 45 7.87 4.84 -10.76
C LEU A 45 7.18 5.80 -11.75
N CYS A 46 6.62 5.26 -12.84
CA CYS A 46 6.06 6.08 -13.92
C CYS A 46 4.54 6.36 -13.81
N ASN A 47 3.79 5.61 -12.99
CA ASN A 47 2.34 5.76 -12.81
C ASN A 47 1.93 5.96 -11.33
N ARG A 48 2.78 6.68 -10.60
CA ARG A 48 2.75 6.78 -9.14
C ARG A 48 1.49 7.40 -8.55
N LYS A 49 0.86 8.33 -9.25
CA LYS A 49 -0.42 8.93 -8.82
C LYS A 49 -1.50 7.85 -8.70
N ASN A 50 -1.57 6.95 -9.68
CA ASN A 50 -2.50 5.84 -9.66
C ASN A 50 -2.05 4.76 -8.67
N TRP A 51 -0.74 4.51 -8.51
CA TRP A 51 -0.23 3.60 -7.47
C TRP A 51 -0.69 4.03 -6.07
N LEU A 52 -0.60 5.35 -5.77
CA LEU A 52 -1.10 5.91 -4.51
C LEU A 52 -2.61 5.76 -4.37
N ALA A 53 -3.37 5.88 -5.46
CA ALA A 53 -4.81 5.69 -5.44
C ALA A 53 -5.19 4.22 -5.21
N TYR A 54 -4.50 3.29 -5.88
CA TYR A 54 -4.70 1.85 -5.79
C TYR A 54 -4.52 1.36 -4.34
N TYR A 55 -3.43 1.76 -3.69
CA TYR A 55 -3.13 1.36 -2.30
C TYR A 55 -3.73 2.26 -1.22
N ARG A 56 -4.56 3.24 -1.58
CA ARG A 56 -5.07 4.24 -0.64
C ARG A 56 -5.78 3.59 0.56
N ASP A 57 -6.69 2.66 0.27
CA ASP A 57 -7.55 2.10 1.30
C ASP A 57 -6.78 1.12 2.19
N GLU A 58 -5.90 0.30 1.62
CA GLU A 58 -4.97 -0.56 2.37
C GLU A 58 -4.05 0.27 3.30
N ILE A 59 -3.56 1.43 2.84
CA ILE A 59 -2.74 2.33 3.68
C ILE A 59 -3.58 2.92 4.83
N ILE A 60 -4.87 3.21 4.61
CA ILE A 60 -5.76 3.69 5.67
C ILE A 60 -6.05 2.55 6.66
N GLU A 61 -6.32 1.35 6.17
CA GLU A 61 -6.55 0.15 6.98
C GLU A 61 -5.34 -0.18 7.87
N CYS A 62 -4.14 -0.17 7.30
CA CYS A 62 -2.89 -0.32 8.06
C CYS A 62 -2.74 0.74 9.17
N GLY A 63 -3.27 1.95 8.94
CA GLY A 63 -3.38 2.96 9.98
C GLY A 63 -4.37 2.58 11.09
N MET A 64 -5.54 2.03 10.72
CA MET A 64 -6.58 1.57 11.65
C MET A 64 -6.10 0.44 12.54
N GLU A 65 -5.43 -0.57 11.98
CA GLU A 65 -4.84 -1.71 12.70
C GLU A 65 -3.82 -1.27 13.77
N GLN A 66 -3.24 -0.08 13.60
CA GLN A 66 -2.29 0.50 14.54
C GLN A 66 -2.93 1.38 15.61
N SER A 67 -4.27 1.38 15.76
CA SER A 67 -5.02 2.27 16.67
C SER A 67 -4.50 2.27 18.11
N GLU A 68 -4.08 1.10 18.60
CA GLU A 68 -3.57 0.90 19.96
C GLU A 68 -2.25 1.65 20.23
N ARG A 69 -1.51 2.02 19.17
CA ARG A 69 -0.24 2.73 19.33
C ARG A 69 -0.45 4.11 19.94
N LYS A 70 0.20 4.34 21.09
CA LYS A 70 0.12 5.64 21.81
C LYS A 70 0.72 6.82 21.02
N ARG A 71 1.79 6.59 20.25
CA ARG A 71 2.57 7.64 19.57
C ARG A 71 2.26 7.75 18.07
N GLY A 72 1.00 7.51 17.68
CA GLY A 72 0.58 7.51 16.27
C GLY A 72 1.05 6.27 15.49
N PRO A 73 0.62 6.17 14.21
CA PRO A 73 0.97 5.05 13.37
C PRO A 73 2.41 5.17 12.88
N LEU A 74 3.07 4.02 12.68
CA LEU A 74 4.32 3.95 11.97
C LEU A 74 4.10 4.28 10.50
N THR A 75 5.12 4.83 9.84
CA THR A 75 5.11 5.04 8.38
C THR A 75 5.57 3.78 7.67
N VAL A 76 4.83 2.69 7.87
CA VAL A 76 5.06 1.38 7.26
C VAL A 76 3.75 0.87 6.67
N LYS A 77 3.86 0.11 5.59
CA LYS A 77 2.81 -0.71 4.99
C LYS A 77 3.24 -2.18 5.19
N CYS A 78 2.31 -3.13 5.22
CA CYS A 78 2.63 -4.55 5.05
C CYS A 78 3.51 -4.72 3.79
N GLY A 79 4.71 -5.27 3.93
CA GLY A 79 5.70 -5.40 2.83
C GLY A 79 6.53 -4.14 2.51
N GLY A 80 6.29 -3.00 3.16
CA GLY A 80 7.05 -1.75 2.96
C GLY A 80 6.61 -0.93 1.74
N PHE A 81 7.31 0.18 1.48
CA PHE A 81 7.05 1.06 0.32
C PHE A 81 8.17 0.93 -0.72
N PRO A 82 7.85 0.85 -2.03
CA PRO A 82 8.85 0.84 -3.10
C PRO A 82 9.81 2.03 -3.01
N ALA A 83 11.08 1.82 -3.40
CA ALA A 83 12.10 2.88 -3.35
C ALA A 83 11.69 4.18 -4.08
N PRO A 84 11.07 4.14 -5.28
CA PRO A 84 10.59 5.36 -5.96
C PRO A 84 9.52 6.14 -5.17
N VAL A 85 8.72 5.44 -4.36
CA VAL A 85 7.72 6.07 -3.49
C VAL A 85 8.40 6.68 -2.26
N ARG A 86 9.34 5.95 -1.64
CA ARG A 86 10.10 6.42 -0.47
C ARG A 86 10.94 7.66 -0.77
N GLY A 87 11.51 7.73 -1.98
CA GLY A 87 12.30 8.87 -2.45
C GLY A 87 11.48 10.14 -2.71
N ASP A 88 10.15 10.05 -2.77
CA ASP A 88 9.28 11.19 -3.06
C ASP A 88 8.63 11.76 -1.80
N ALA A 89 9.04 13.00 -1.46
CA ALA A 89 8.54 13.69 -0.27
C ALA A 89 7.02 13.96 -0.30
N ASN A 90 6.43 14.21 -1.47
CA ASN A 90 5.00 14.47 -1.63
C ASN A 90 4.17 13.19 -1.53
N ALA A 91 4.65 12.09 -2.12
CA ALA A 91 4.05 10.77 -1.96
C ALA A 91 4.07 10.35 -0.48
N MET A 92 5.23 10.45 0.17
CA MET A 92 5.37 10.09 1.59
C MET A 92 4.56 11.01 2.51
N ARG A 93 4.40 12.31 2.19
CA ARG A 93 3.49 13.20 2.94
C ARG A 93 2.04 12.74 2.84
N THR A 94 1.61 12.34 1.63
CA THR A 94 0.26 11.83 1.37
C THR A 94 0.00 10.54 2.15
N ILE A 95 0.94 9.59 2.09
CA ILE A 95 0.90 8.31 2.81
C ILE A 95 0.77 8.52 4.32
N ARG A 96 1.63 9.38 4.91
CA ARG A 96 1.59 9.69 6.36
C ARG A 96 0.23 10.26 6.79
N ARG A 97 -0.39 11.09 5.94
CA ARG A 97 -1.72 11.64 6.20
C ARG A 97 -2.79 10.55 6.22
N TRP A 98 -2.71 9.59 5.29
CA TRP A 98 -3.67 8.47 5.21
C TRP A 98 -3.50 7.48 6.36
N LEU A 99 -2.27 7.10 6.71
CA LEU A 99 -2.00 6.29 7.90
C LEU A 99 -2.56 6.95 9.16
N ARG A 100 -2.31 8.26 9.34
CA ARG A 100 -2.83 9.01 10.50
C ARG A 100 -4.36 9.05 10.51
N ARG A 101 -4.99 9.19 9.34
CA ARG A 101 -6.44 9.14 9.21
C ARG A 101 -6.99 7.79 9.67
N GLY A 102 -6.40 6.69 9.20
CA GLY A 102 -6.73 5.33 9.66
C GLY A 102 -6.59 5.19 11.16
N TRP A 103 -5.45 5.60 11.72
CA TRP A 103 -5.18 5.54 13.14
C TRP A 103 -6.24 6.23 14.00
N TYR A 104 -6.68 7.44 13.61
CA TYR A 104 -7.77 8.12 14.30
C TYR A 104 -9.12 7.40 14.15
N HIS A 105 -9.41 6.82 12.98
CA HIS A 105 -10.63 6.05 12.77
C HIS A 105 -10.67 4.80 13.65
N GLY A 106 -9.58 4.03 13.70
CA GLY A 106 -9.47 2.85 14.57
C GLY A 106 -9.67 3.22 16.05
N ARG A 107 -8.99 4.25 16.55
CA ARG A 107 -9.18 4.69 17.95
C ARG A 107 -10.62 5.13 18.27
N LYS A 108 -11.30 5.73 17.31
CA LYS A 108 -12.70 6.12 17.47
C LYS A 108 -13.62 4.89 17.51
N TYR A 109 -13.31 3.87 16.71
CA TYR A 109 -14.00 2.58 16.71
C TYR A 109 -13.81 1.87 18.05
N ASP A 110 -12.57 1.69 18.51
CA ASP A 110 -12.26 1.02 19.78
C ASP A 110 -12.96 1.69 20.96
N ALA A 111 -12.94 3.03 21.02
CA ALA A 111 -13.63 3.77 22.07
C ALA A 111 -15.16 3.62 22.01
N LYS A 112 -15.75 3.36 20.84
CA LYS A 112 -17.19 3.08 20.72
C LYS A 112 -17.52 1.68 21.20
N GLU A 113 -16.72 0.69 20.84
CA GLU A 113 -16.92 -0.69 21.29
C GLU A 113 -16.81 -0.79 22.80
N ILE A 114 -15.79 -0.17 23.42
CA ILE A 114 -15.66 -0.11 24.89
C ILE A 114 -16.92 0.47 25.55
N ARG A 115 -17.43 1.61 25.07
CA ARG A 115 -18.66 2.21 25.64
C ARG A 115 -19.90 1.33 25.46
N LYS A 116 -19.96 0.58 24.36
CA LYS A 116 -21.08 -0.33 24.07
C LYS A 116 -21.05 -1.54 25.00
N GLU A 117 -19.86 -2.07 25.26
CA GLU A 117 -19.63 -3.13 26.25
C GLU A 117 -20.00 -2.67 27.67
N GLU A 118 -19.58 -1.46 28.07
CA GLU A 118 -19.93 -0.86 29.37
C GLU A 118 -21.44 -0.62 29.52
N SER A 119 -22.15 -0.29 28.44
CA SER A 119 -23.60 -0.05 28.47
C SER A 119 -24.44 -1.33 28.48
N ALA A 120 -23.82 -2.49 28.23
CA ALA A 120 -24.47 -3.79 28.19
C ALA A 120 -24.30 -4.60 29.50
N GLN A 121 -23.53 -4.07 30.46
CA GLN A 121 -23.34 -4.60 31.82
C GLN A 121 -24.26 -3.88 32.81
#